data_AF-J9FJX3-F1
#
_entry.id   AF-J9FJX3-F1
#
_cell.length_a   1.000
_cell.length_b   1.000
_cell.length_c   1.000
_cell.angle_alpha   90.00
_cell.angle_beta   90.00
_cell.angle_gamma   90.00
#
_symmetry.space_group_name_H-M   'P 1'
#
loop_
_entity.id
_entity.type
_entity.pdbx_description
1 polymer ?
#
loop_
_entity_poly.entity_id
_entity_poly.type
_entity_poly.pdbx_seq_one_letter_code
_entity_poly.pdbx_strand_id
1 'polypeptide(L)'
;MEEILRQCEKVEAASKDYEQLQQQISETRHWVDKEKQLPVAREQKTAAAQRILELTQEIEVVETEISEAREELATEQGKTVGTEALQAEVNAAEAVISSLQTEIQNIVMTLGGLKEQEEQAEKKISEAAEFQEQINELSSKAAGYDELKKAFSQDGIPHNIIRSIIPIFEATATNILGQMSQGRMSVEFVTEKVLKSNNKKEVNDPRYYYQ
;
A
#
# COMPACT_ATOMS: atom_id res chain seq x y z
N MET A 1 102.25 64.46 -86.26
CA MET A 1 102.26 63.03 -85.89
C MET A 1 101.97 62.84 -84.40
N GLU A 2 102.63 63.57 -83.50
CA GLU A 2 102.34 63.56 -82.05
C GLU A 2 100.90 63.96 -81.67
N GLU A 3 100.30 64.95 -82.34
CA GLU A 3 98.92 65.38 -82.04
C GLU A 3 97.89 64.26 -82.28
N ILE A 4 98.13 63.41 -83.30
CA ILE A 4 97.26 62.28 -83.65
C ILE A 4 97.42 61.15 -82.63
N LEU A 5 98.65 60.85 -82.20
CA LEU A 5 98.91 59.86 -81.14
C LEU A 5 98.25 60.25 -79.81
N ARG A 6 98.33 61.53 -79.43
CA ARG A 6 97.67 62.06 -78.22
C ARG A 6 96.13 62.01 -78.33
N GLN A 7 95.58 62.16 -79.53
CA GLN A 7 94.15 61.99 -79.77
C GLN A 7 93.73 60.51 -79.72
N CYS A 8 94.54 59.59 -80.25
CA CYS A 8 94.31 58.15 -80.14
C CYS A 8 94.33 57.67 -78.68
N GLU A 9 95.30 58.09 -77.87
CA GLU A 9 95.36 57.74 -76.44
C GLU A 9 94.16 58.26 -75.65
N LYS A 10 93.69 59.47 -75.95
CA LYS A 10 92.46 60.02 -75.34
C LYS A 10 91.21 59.24 -75.73
N VAL A 11 91.12 58.79 -76.98
CA VAL A 11 90.00 57.97 -77.46
C VAL A 11 90.04 56.57 -76.86
N GLU A 12 91.23 55.96 -76.70
CA GLU A 12 91.39 54.67 -76.01
C GLU A 12 91.02 54.75 -74.52
N ALA A 13 91.45 55.79 -73.81
CA ALA A 13 91.05 56.02 -72.42
C ALA A 13 89.54 56.22 -72.29
N ALA A 14 88.94 57.04 -73.15
CA ALA A 14 87.49 57.24 -73.19
C ALA A 14 86.72 55.95 -73.52
N SER A 15 87.27 55.07 -74.36
CA SER A 15 86.67 53.76 -74.66
C SER A 15 86.70 52.83 -73.45
N LYS A 16 87.81 52.79 -72.70
CA LYS A 16 87.91 51.99 -71.46
C LYS A 16 86.97 52.50 -70.38
N ASP A 17 86.88 53.82 -70.20
CA ASP A 17 85.94 54.43 -69.26
C ASP A 17 84.48 54.13 -69.66
N TYR A 18 84.19 54.12 -70.96
CA TYR A 18 82.87 53.74 -71.49
C TYR A 18 82.54 52.26 -71.23
N GLU A 19 83.49 51.35 -71.42
CA GLU A 19 83.33 49.92 -71.10
C GLU A 19 83.11 49.68 -69.61
N GLN A 20 83.88 50.35 -68.74
CA GLN A 20 83.69 50.29 -67.29
C GLN A 20 82.33 50.84 -66.87
N LEU A 21 81.88 51.95 -67.48
CA LEU A 21 80.58 52.54 -67.21
C LEU A 21 79.44 51.61 -67.69
N GLN A 22 79.58 50.97 -68.85
CA GLN A 22 78.62 49.98 -69.32
C GLN A 22 78.54 48.78 -68.37
N GLN A 23 79.67 48.30 -67.86
CA GLN A 23 79.70 47.23 -66.88
C GLN A 23 78.99 47.64 -65.57
N GLN A 24 79.29 48.84 -65.03
CA GLN A 24 78.62 49.38 -63.85
C GLN A 24 77.12 49.58 -64.05
N ILE A 25 76.68 50.04 -65.23
CA ILE A 25 75.27 50.16 -65.59
C ILE A 25 74.60 48.77 -65.60
N SER A 26 75.28 47.77 -66.18
CA SER A 26 74.76 46.40 -66.22
C SER A 26 74.65 45.79 -64.81
N GLU A 27 75.65 46.02 -63.96
CA GLU A 27 75.65 45.60 -62.57
C GLU A 27 74.56 46.30 -61.77
N THR A 28 74.25 47.56 -62.05
CA THR A 28 73.25 48.34 -61.30
C THR A 28 71.80 48.11 -61.78
N ARG A 29 71.62 47.55 -62.98
CA ARG A 29 70.30 47.34 -63.62
C ARG A 29 69.30 46.56 -62.75
N HIS A 30 69.78 45.58 -61.98
CA HIS A 30 68.92 44.79 -61.10
C HIS A 30 68.29 45.61 -59.96
N TRP A 31 68.90 46.74 -59.55
CA TRP A 31 68.32 47.64 -58.56
C TRP A 31 67.13 48.42 -59.12
N VAL A 32 67.18 48.80 -60.40
CA VAL A 32 66.06 49.44 -61.11
C VAL A 32 64.88 48.47 -61.22
N ASP A 33 65.15 47.19 -61.47
CA ASP A 33 64.10 46.17 -61.51
C ASP A 33 63.49 45.91 -60.11
N LYS A 34 64.31 45.93 -59.04
CA LYS A 34 63.82 45.87 -57.65
C LYS A 34 63.01 47.11 -57.26
N GLU A 35 63.42 48.30 -57.68
CA GLU A 35 62.68 49.54 -57.46
C GLU A 35 61.28 49.47 -58.10
N LYS A 36 61.20 48.96 -59.34
CA LYS A 36 59.91 48.74 -60.02
C LYS A 36 59.00 47.74 -59.31
N GLN A 37 59.56 46.77 -58.60
CA GLN A 37 58.80 45.78 -57.82
C GLN A 37 58.37 46.30 -56.44
N LEU A 38 58.99 47.38 -55.93
CA LEU A 38 58.71 47.92 -54.60
C LEU A 38 57.25 48.36 -54.39
N PRO A 39 56.55 49.00 -55.35
CA PRO A 39 55.13 49.33 -55.20
C PRO A 39 54.26 48.09 -55.00
N VAL A 40 54.49 47.04 -55.81
CA VAL A 40 53.74 45.78 -55.72
C VAL A 40 53.97 45.10 -54.36
N ALA A 41 55.22 45.05 -53.90
CA ALA A 41 55.54 44.49 -52.58
C ALA A 41 54.91 45.29 -51.43
N ARG A 42 54.82 46.63 -51.55
CA ARG A 42 54.14 47.49 -50.58
C ARG A 42 52.64 47.24 -50.55
N GLU A 43 52.00 47.17 -51.72
CA GLU A 43 50.57 46.86 -51.84
C GLU A 43 50.23 45.47 -51.29
N GLN A 44 51.06 44.47 -51.57
CA GLN A 44 50.92 43.13 -50.99
C GLN A 44 51.06 43.14 -49.47
N LYS A 45 52.03 43.89 -48.93
CA LYS A 45 52.18 44.04 -47.48
C LYS A 45 50.96 44.71 -46.84
N THR A 46 50.40 45.74 -47.47
CA THR A 46 49.20 46.41 -46.95
C THR A 46 47.98 45.50 -47.01
N ALA A 47 47.79 44.76 -48.11
CA ALA A 47 46.70 43.79 -48.24
C ALA A 47 46.81 42.65 -47.22
N ALA A 48 48.03 42.12 -47.01
CA ALA A 48 48.28 41.09 -45.99
C ALA A 48 48.03 41.63 -44.57
N ALA A 49 48.45 42.86 -44.26
CA ALA A 49 48.19 43.49 -42.97
C ALA A 49 46.69 43.69 -42.71
N GLN A 50 45.94 44.11 -43.73
CA GLN A 50 44.49 44.21 -43.64
C GLN A 50 43.84 42.85 -43.40
N ARG A 51 44.29 41.80 -44.12
CA ARG A 51 43.76 40.45 -43.90
C ARG A 51 44.06 39.90 -42.51
N ILE A 52 45.24 40.21 -41.95
CA ILE A 52 45.57 39.84 -40.56
C ILE A 52 44.62 40.53 -39.58
N LEU A 53 44.30 41.80 -39.79
CA LEU A 53 43.38 42.55 -38.94
C LEU A 53 41.97 41.97 -39.00
N GLU A 54 41.46 41.67 -40.19
CA GLU A 54 40.18 40.99 -40.38
C GLU A 54 40.15 39.64 -39.66
N LEU A 55 41.17 38.80 -39.86
CA LEU A 55 41.25 37.49 -39.21
C LEU A 55 41.34 37.60 -37.69
N THR A 56 42.01 38.64 -37.17
CA THR A 56 42.10 38.87 -35.73
C THR A 56 40.72 39.22 -35.15
N GLN A 57 39.96 40.07 -35.85
CA GLN A 57 38.59 40.39 -35.46
C GLN A 57 37.66 39.17 -35.56
N GLU A 58 37.78 38.37 -36.62
CA GLU A 58 37.03 37.12 -36.77
C GLU A 58 37.33 36.16 -35.60
N ILE A 59 38.61 36.04 -35.19
CA ILE A 59 39.00 35.21 -34.04
C ILE A 59 38.39 35.75 -32.75
N GLU A 60 38.47 37.05 -32.49
CA GLU A 60 37.88 37.65 -31.28
C GLU A 60 36.37 37.38 -31.20
N VAL A 61 35.64 37.53 -32.31
CA VAL A 61 34.20 37.22 -32.36
C VAL A 61 33.95 35.75 -32.04
N VAL A 62 34.67 34.83 -32.68
CA VAL A 62 34.52 33.40 -32.44
C VAL A 62 34.87 33.02 -30.99
N GLU A 63 35.89 33.63 -30.41
CA GLU A 63 36.26 33.41 -29.00
C GLU A 63 35.15 33.88 -28.06
N THR A 64 34.51 35.02 -28.34
CA THR A 64 33.35 35.48 -27.57
C THR A 64 32.16 34.53 -27.68
N GLU A 65 31.82 34.08 -28.89
CA GLU A 65 30.73 33.13 -29.11
C GLU A 65 30.98 31.78 -28.40
N ILE A 66 32.23 31.29 -28.43
CA ILE A 66 32.62 30.07 -27.70
C ILE A 66 32.48 30.26 -26.19
N SER A 67 32.85 31.43 -25.66
CA SER A 67 32.71 31.72 -24.24
C SER A 67 31.23 31.74 -23.82
N GLU A 68 30.38 32.42 -24.58
CA GLU A 68 28.94 32.49 -24.33
C GLU A 68 28.29 31.10 -24.40
N ALA A 69 28.59 30.33 -25.45
CA ALA A 69 28.05 28.97 -25.61
C ALA A 69 28.48 28.03 -24.47
N ARG A 70 29.70 28.20 -23.92
CA ARG A 70 30.16 27.42 -22.76
C ARG A 70 29.43 27.81 -21.48
N GLU A 71 29.14 29.09 -21.28
CA GLU A 71 28.36 29.55 -20.14
C GLU A 71 26.93 29.03 -20.21
N GLU A 72 26.27 29.14 -21.36
CA GLU A 72 24.92 28.58 -21.58
C GLU A 72 24.89 27.06 -21.32
N LEU A 73 25.85 26.31 -21.86
CA LEU A 73 25.96 24.87 -21.62
C LEU A 73 26.11 24.55 -20.13
N ALA A 74 26.94 25.30 -19.40
CA ALA A 74 27.12 25.11 -17.97
C ALA A 74 25.83 25.41 -17.18
N THR A 75 25.09 26.45 -17.55
CA THR A 75 23.79 26.75 -16.91
C THR A 75 22.75 25.66 -17.16
N GLU A 76 22.69 25.11 -18.38
CA GLU A 76 21.73 24.07 -18.74
C GLU A 76 22.08 22.74 -18.06
N GLN A 77 23.36 22.39 -18.00
CA GLN A 77 23.85 21.24 -17.23
C GLN A 77 23.51 21.39 -15.73
N GLY A 78 23.68 22.59 -15.16
CA GLY A 78 23.29 22.88 -13.78
C GLY A 78 21.79 22.62 -13.51
N LYS A 79 20.91 22.94 -14.46
CA LYS A 79 19.47 22.63 -14.35
C LYS A 79 19.22 21.12 -14.36
N THR A 80 19.90 20.36 -15.22
CA THR A 80 19.72 18.90 -15.30
C THR A 80 20.14 18.16 -14.03
N VAL A 81 21.23 18.58 -13.36
CA VAL A 81 21.66 17.94 -12.10
C VAL A 81 20.62 18.12 -10.98
N GLY A 82 19.92 19.26 -10.93
CA GLY A 82 18.83 19.48 -9.99
C GLY A 82 17.60 18.58 -10.25
N THR A 83 17.36 18.22 -11.51
CA THR A 83 16.23 17.34 -11.87
C THR A 83 16.44 15.90 -11.43
N GLU A 84 17.67 15.38 -11.42
CA GLU A 84 17.94 14.01 -10.94
C GLU A 84 17.72 13.89 -9.44
N ALA A 85 18.13 14.88 -8.65
CA ALA A 85 17.89 14.92 -7.21
C ALA A 85 16.38 15.00 -6.89
N LEU A 86 15.65 15.89 -7.59
CA LEU A 86 14.20 15.98 -7.46
C LEU A 86 13.50 14.68 -7.90
N GLN A 87 13.96 14.04 -8.97
CA GLN A 87 13.41 12.76 -9.41
C GLN A 87 13.65 11.66 -8.39
N ALA A 88 14.82 11.65 -7.72
CA ALA A 88 15.10 10.70 -6.64
C ALA A 88 14.17 10.93 -5.43
N GLU A 89 13.91 12.19 -5.06
CA GLU A 89 12.95 12.52 -3.99
C GLU A 89 11.52 12.11 -4.35
N VAL A 90 11.08 12.35 -5.59
CA VAL A 90 9.76 11.93 -6.08
C VAL A 90 9.63 10.40 -6.02
N ASN A 91 10.61 9.67 -6.54
CA ASN A 91 10.59 8.21 -6.51
C ASN A 91 10.55 7.65 -5.07
N ALA A 92 11.28 8.28 -4.14
CA ALA A 92 11.26 7.92 -2.73
C ALA A 92 9.88 8.19 -2.10
N ALA A 93 9.28 9.34 -2.39
CA ALA A 93 7.92 9.67 -1.92
C ALA A 93 6.87 8.70 -2.49
N GLU A 94 6.95 8.36 -3.78
CA GLU A 94 6.06 7.39 -4.42
C GLU A 94 6.19 5.99 -3.80
N ALA A 95 7.41 5.55 -3.47
CA ALA A 95 7.63 4.28 -2.78
C ALA A 95 6.99 4.27 -1.38
N VAL A 96 7.11 5.36 -0.62
CA VAL A 96 6.44 5.50 0.68
C VAL A 96 4.93 5.47 0.52
N ILE A 97 4.37 6.21 -0.44
CA ILE A 97 2.92 6.21 -0.71
C ILE A 97 2.43 4.80 -1.05
N SER A 98 3.15 4.06 -1.90
CA SER A 98 2.78 2.68 -2.27
C SER A 98 2.79 1.74 -1.06
N SER A 99 3.78 1.88 -0.17
CA SER A 99 3.84 1.09 1.06
C SER A 99 2.65 1.38 2.00
N LEU A 100 2.33 2.66 2.20
CA LEU A 100 1.19 3.08 3.04
C LEU A 100 -0.14 2.62 2.46
N GLN A 101 -0.31 2.66 1.12
CA GLN A 101 -1.52 2.14 0.48
C GLN A 101 -1.70 0.65 0.73
N THR A 102 -0.62 -0.12 0.70
CA THR A 102 -0.64 -1.56 1.00
C THR A 102 -1.01 -1.82 2.46
N GLU A 103 -0.45 -1.04 3.40
CA GLU A 103 -0.82 -1.13 4.82
C GLU A 103 -2.28 -0.77 5.06
N ILE A 104 -2.80 0.29 4.42
CA ILE A 104 -4.20 0.69 4.51
C ILE A 104 -5.10 -0.46 4.01
N GLN A 105 -4.78 -1.09 2.88
CA GLN A 105 -5.56 -2.22 2.37
C GLN A 105 -5.60 -3.38 3.36
N ASN A 106 -4.47 -3.72 3.98
CA ASN A 106 -4.40 -4.76 5.01
C ASN A 106 -5.26 -4.39 6.23
N ILE A 107 -5.17 -3.15 6.71
CA ILE A 107 -5.98 -2.67 7.84
C ILE A 107 -7.47 -2.75 7.50
N VAL A 108 -7.89 -2.29 6.31
CA VAL A 108 -9.30 -2.36 5.88
C VAL A 108 -9.81 -3.79 5.82
N MET A 109 -9.01 -4.74 5.31
CA MET A 109 -9.37 -6.15 5.27
C MET A 109 -9.53 -6.73 6.69
N THR A 110 -8.57 -6.46 7.58
CA THR A 110 -8.65 -6.93 8.98
C THR A 110 -9.83 -6.33 9.73
N LEU A 111 -10.13 -5.04 9.51
CA LEU A 111 -11.29 -4.36 10.08
C LEU A 111 -12.60 -5.02 9.61
N GLY A 112 -12.69 -5.36 8.32
CA GLY A 112 -13.83 -6.08 7.77
C GLY A 112 -14.06 -7.43 8.46
N GLY A 113 -13.00 -8.22 8.62
CA GLY A 113 -13.07 -9.51 9.32
C GLY A 113 -13.44 -9.38 10.80
N LEU A 114 -12.91 -8.37 11.49
CA LEU A 114 -13.27 -8.10 12.90
C LEU A 114 -14.73 -7.70 13.05
N LYS A 115 -15.27 -6.88 12.13
CA LYS A 115 -16.70 -6.51 12.14
C LYS A 115 -17.61 -7.71 11.91
N GLU A 116 -17.24 -8.61 11.00
CA GLU A 116 -18.01 -9.84 10.79
C GLU A 116 -17.99 -10.73 12.04
N GLN A 117 -16.83 -10.84 12.72
CA GLN A 117 -16.73 -11.58 13.97
C GLN A 117 -17.57 -10.95 15.09
N GLU A 118 -17.61 -9.63 15.18
CA GLU A 118 -18.45 -8.88 16.12
C GLU A 118 -19.94 -9.18 15.88
N GLU A 119 -20.42 -9.09 14.64
CA GLU A 119 -21.81 -9.40 14.28
C GLU A 119 -22.16 -10.86 14.60
N GLN A 120 -21.25 -11.81 14.32
CA GLN A 120 -21.45 -13.21 14.66
C GLN A 120 -21.49 -13.44 16.18
N ALA A 121 -20.69 -12.71 16.95
CA ALA A 121 -20.69 -12.79 18.41
C ALA A 121 -22.00 -12.24 18.99
N GLU A 122 -22.50 -11.12 18.48
CA GLU A 122 -23.80 -10.56 18.89
C GLU A 122 -24.96 -11.53 18.64
N LYS A 123 -24.99 -12.18 17.46
CA LYS A 123 -25.99 -13.21 17.15
C LYS A 123 -25.95 -14.36 18.15
N LYS A 124 -24.75 -14.88 18.45
CA LYS A 124 -24.58 -15.97 19.43
C LYS A 124 -25.00 -15.56 20.85
N ILE A 125 -24.78 -14.31 21.24
CA ILE A 125 -25.25 -13.79 22.54
C ILE A 125 -26.78 -13.76 22.58
N SER A 126 -27.42 -13.32 21.50
CA SER A 126 -28.88 -13.33 21.38
C SER A 126 -29.44 -14.74 21.46
N GLU A 127 -28.88 -15.69 20.70
CA GLU A 127 -29.27 -17.10 20.71
C GLU A 127 -29.09 -17.72 22.11
N ALA A 128 -27.98 -17.40 22.80
CA ALA A 128 -27.74 -17.87 24.16
C ALA A 128 -28.79 -17.34 25.16
N ALA A 129 -29.22 -16.09 25.01
CA ALA A 129 -30.27 -15.51 25.83
C ALA A 129 -31.61 -16.23 25.61
N GLU A 130 -31.98 -16.51 24.35
CA GLU A 130 -33.18 -17.27 24.00
C GLU A 130 -33.14 -18.69 24.60
N PHE A 131 -32.01 -19.39 24.50
CA PHE A 131 -31.86 -20.71 25.12
C PHE A 131 -31.96 -20.65 26.64
N GLN A 132 -31.43 -19.60 27.28
CA GLN A 132 -31.54 -19.44 28.73
C GLN A 132 -33.00 -19.25 29.16
N GLU A 133 -33.79 -18.51 28.39
CA GLU A 133 -35.23 -18.36 28.64
C GLU A 133 -35.97 -19.71 28.52
N GLN A 134 -35.70 -20.46 27.46
CA GLN A 134 -36.27 -21.81 27.28
C GLN A 134 -35.90 -22.76 28.42
N ILE A 135 -34.64 -22.74 28.87
CA ILE A 135 -34.18 -23.53 30.01
C ILE A 135 -34.96 -23.16 31.27
N ASN A 136 -35.16 -21.87 31.54
CA ASN A 136 -35.90 -21.41 32.71
C ASN A 136 -37.37 -21.88 32.67
N GLU A 137 -38.03 -21.75 31.52
CA GLU A 137 -39.41 -22.22 31.35
C GLU A 137 -39.54 -23.74 31.55
N LEU A 138 -38.66 -24.52 30.91
CA LEU A 138 -38.69 -25.98 31.01
C LEU A 138 -38.35 -26.44 32.42
N SER A 139 -37.41 -25.77 33.10
CA SER A 139 -37.06 -26.07 34.49
C SER A 139 -38.23 -25.80 35.43
N SER A 140 -38.95 -24.68 35.23
CA SER A 140 -40.15 -24.39 36.01
C SER A 140 -41.25 -25.43 35.79
N LYS A 141 -41.47 -25.86 34.55
CA LYS A 141 -42.44 -26.92 34.21
C LYS A 141 -42.04 -28.25 34.86
N ALA A 142 -40.76 -28.62 34.76
CA ALA A 142 -40.24 -29.85 35.37
C ALA A 142 -40.43 -29.85 36.90
N ALA A 143 -40.12 -28.74 37.57
CA ALA A 143 -40.34 -28.60 39.02
C ALA A 143 -41.82 -28.77 39.39
N GLY A 144 -42.74 -28.17 38.61
CA GLY A 144 -44.17 -28.35 38.81
C GLY A 144 -44.64 -29.79 38.62
N TYR A 145 -44.10 -30.51 37.63
CA TYR A 145 -44.39 -31.92 37.45
C TYR A 145 -43.85 -32.79 38.58
N ASP A 146 -42.66 -32.50 39.10
CA ASP A 146 -42.10 -33.19 40.27
C ASP A 146 -42.93 -32.95 41.53
N GLU A 147 -43.43 -31.73 41.73
CA GLU A 147 -44.33 -31.41 42.83
C GLU A 147 -45.67 -32.15 42.71
N LEU A 148 -46.27 -32.17 41.51
CA LEU A 148 -47.47 -32.96 41.23
C LEU A 148 -47.22 -34.46 41.49
N LYS A 149 -46.13 -35.01 40.98
CA LYS A 149 -45.76 -36.41 41.21
C LYS A 149 -45.63 -36.73 42.68
N LYS A 150 -45.06 -35.83 43.48
CA LYS A 150 -44.96 -35.98 44.94
C LYS A 150 -46.34 -35.88 45.61
N ALA A 151 -47.18 -34.92 45.20
CA ALA A 151 -48.53 -34.73 45.73
C ALA A 151 -49.48 -35.89 45.44
N PHE A 152 -49.29 -36.60 44.32
CA PHE A 152 -50.06 -37.79 43.94
C PHE A 152 -49.36 -39.14 44.25
N SER A 153 -48.25 -39.11 44.98
CA SER A 153 -47.54 -40.31 45.41
C SER A 153 -48.36 -41.16 46.40
N GLN A 154 -47.87 -42.35 46.77
CA GLN A 154 -48.55 -43.25 47.70
C GLN A 154 -48.80 -42.63 49.09
N ASP A 155 -47.97 -41.66 49.50
CA ASP A 155 -48.14 -40.84 50.70
C ASP A 155 -48.54 -39.40 50.35
N GLY A 156 -49.10 -39.22 49.16
CA GLY A 156 -49.58 -37.96 48.63
C GLY A 156 -50.91 -37.51 49.24
N ILE A 157 -51.34 -36.31 48.89
CA ILE A 157 -52.51 -35.63 49.44
C ILE A 157 -53.77 -36.51 49.33
N PRO A 158 -54.14 -37.08 48.16
CA PRO A 158 -55.35 -37.88 48.05
C PRO A 158 -55.32 -39.13 48.94
N HIS A 159 -54.17 -39.82 48.99
CA HIS A 159 -54.01 -41.00 49.83
C HIS A 159 -54.08 -40.66 51.32
N ASN A 160 -53.48 -39.54 51.76
CA ASN A 160 -53.57 -39.08 53.15
C ASN A 160 -54.98 -38.64 53.54
N ILE A 161 -55.72 -37.97 52.64
CA ILE A 161 -57.13 -37.63 52.87
C ILE A 161 -57.95 -38.90 53.08
N ILE A 162 -57.81 -39.90 52.19
CA ILE A 162 -58.53 -41.18 52.31
C ILE A 162 -58.17 -41.89 53.61
N ARG A 163 -56.87 -42.00 53.94
CA ARG A 163 -56.38 -42.65 55.17
C ARG A 163 -56.92 -41.98 56.44
N SER A 164 -57.04 -40.66 56.43
CA SER A 164 -57.52 -39.90 57.60
C SER A 164 -59.04 -39.91 57.77
N ILE A 165 -59.80 -39.89 56.67
CA ILE A 165 -61.27 -39.78 56.74
C ILE A 165 -61.98 -41.14 56.93
N ILE A 166 -61.41 -42.24 56.45
CA ILE A 166 -62.04 -43.58 56.56
C ILE A 166 -62.36 -43.92 58.02
N PRO A 167 -61.42 -43.85 58.98
CA PRO A 167 -61.73 -44.18 60.38
C PRO A 167 -62.83 -43.29 60.96
N ILE A 168 -62.87 -42.02 60.55
CA ILE A 168 -63.89 -41.06 60.99
C ILE A 168 -65.27 -41.46 60.46
N PHE A 169 -65.37 -41.82 59.18
CA PHE A 169 -66.62 -42.30 58.59
C PHE A 169 -67.08 -43.64 59.18
N GLU A 170 -66.17 -44.60 59.37
CA GLU A 170 -66.49 -45.89 60.01
C GLU A 170 -67.03 -45.70 61.41
N ALA A 171 -66.35 -44.89 62.23
CA ALA A 171 -66.77 -44.62 63.60
C ALA A 171 -68.14 -43.91 63.63
N THR A 172 -68.36 -42.93 62.76
CA THR A 172 -69.62 -42.19 62.69
C THR A 172 -70.77 -43.09 62.22
N ALA A 173 -70.58 -43.86 61.15
CA ALA A 173 -71.58 -44.77 60.61
C ALA A 173 -71.90 -45.92 61.59
N THR A 174 -70.88 -46.51 62.21
CA THR A 174 -71.07 -47.57 63.22
C THR A 174 -71.75 -47.04 64.48
N ASN A 175 -71.50 -45.79 64.88
CA ASN A 175 -72.24 -45.19 66.00
C ASN A 175 -73.73 -45.01 65.66
N ILE A 176 -74.05 -44.46 64.47
CA ILE A 176 -75.44 -44.31 64.01
C ILE A 176 -76.15 -45.67 63.93
N LEU A 177 -75.53 -46.66 63.28
CA LEU A 177 -76.10 -48.01 63.14
C LEU A 177 -76.16 -48.76 64.48
N GLY A 178 -75.18 -48.54 65.36
CA GLY A 178 -75.16 -49.08 66.71
C GLY A 178 -76.34 -48.58 67.55
N GLN A 179 -76.65 -47.28 67.47
CA GLN A 179 -77.83 -46.70 68.12
C GLN A 179 -79.13 -47.29 67.57
N MET A 180 -79.24 -47.53 66.25
CA MET A 180 -80.44 -48.09 65.63
C MET A 180 -80.60 -49.61 65.84
N SER A 181 -79.50 -50.35 65.96
CA SER A 181 -79.49 -51.82 66.03
C SER A 181 -79.31 -52.40 67.44
N GLN A 182 -79.33 -51.54 68.48
CA GLN A 182 -78.97 -51.91 69.86
C GLN A 182 -77.56 -52.54 69.94
N GLY A 183 -76.62 -52.02 69.15
CA GLY A 183 -75.21 -52.43 69.14
C GLY A 183 -74.89 -53.73 68.40
N ARG A 184 -75.84 -54.31 67.64
CA ARG A 184 -75.63 -55.58 66.94
C ARG A 184 -75.02 -55.44 65.53
N MET A 185 -74.95 -54.23 64.98
CA MET A 185 -74.42 -53.97 63.64
C MET A 185 -73.29 -52.94 63.65
N SER A 186 -72.29 -53.16 62.80
CA SER A 186 -71.18 -52.24 62.50
C SER A 186 -70.86 -52.25 61.01
N VAL A 187 -70.12 -51.24 60.54
CA VAL A 187 -69.69 -51.10 59.15
C VAL A 187 -68.18 -50.82 59.08
N GLU A 188 -67.51 -51.46 58.14
CA GLU A 188 -66.10 -51.28 57.80
C GLU A 188 -65.98 -50.89 56.32
N PHE A 189 -65.13 -49.92 56.02
CA PHE A 189 -64.86 -49.43 54.67
C PHE A 189 -63.52 -49.98 54.15
N VAL A 190 -63.60 -50.91 53.19
CA VAL A 190 -62.41 -51.47 52.53
C VAL A 190 -62.12 -50.70 51.23
N THR A 191 -60.89 -50.22 51.07
CA THR A 191 -60.47 -49.55 49.83
C THR A 191 -59.98 -50.56 48.78
N GLU A 192 -60.33 -50.34 47.51
CA GLU A 192 -60.02 -51.26 46.40
C GLU A 192 -58.53 -51.58 46.22
N LYS A 193 -57.62 -50.68 46.63
CA LYS A 193 -56.17 -50.94 46.53
C LYS A 193 -55.71 -52.06 47.46
N VAL A 194 -56.38 -52.27 48.60
CA VAL A 194 -56.13 -53.39 49.52
C VAL A 194 -56.58 -54.72 48.89
N LEU A 195 -57.63 -54.70 48.06
CA LEU A 195 -58.13 -55.89 47.36
C LEU A 195 -57.18 -56.40 46.26
N LYS A 196 -56.45 -55.50 45.58
CA LYS A 196 -55.49 -55.90 44.52
C LYS A 196 -54.17 -56.49 45.05
N SER A 197 -53.68 -56.09 46.23
CA SER A 197 -52.43 -56.62 46.79
C SER A 197 -52.49 -58.10 47.19
N ASN A 198 -53.70 -58.65 47.42
CA ASN A 198 -53.90 -60.07 47.72
C ASN A 198 -54.19 -60.94 46.49
N ASN A 199 -54.31 -60.36 45.29
CA ASN A 199 -54.41 -61.10 44.04
C ASN A 199 -53.24 -60.71 43.12
N LYS A 200 -52.08 -61.32 43.36
CA LYS A 200 -50.99 -61.37 42.38
C LYS A 200 -51.49 -62.08 41.12
N LYS A 201 -51.78 -61.33 40.06
CA LYS A 201 -51.65 -61.68 38.64
C LYS A 201 -52.00 -60.44 37.82
N GLU A 202 -51.01 -59.91 37.09
CA GLU A 202 -51.03 -59.79 35.62
C GLU A 202 -51.16 -58.29 35.23
N VAL A 203 -50.59 -57.70 34.16
CA VAL A 203 -49.85 -58.13 32.95
C VAL A 203 -48.90 -56.98 32.53
N ASN A 204 -47.82 -57.37 31.86
CA ASN A 204 -46.86 -56.64 31.01
C ASN A 204 -47.38 -55.39 30.26
N ASP A 205 -46.61 -54.29 30.20
CA ASP A 205 -46.84 -53.17 29.26
C ASP A 205 -45.55 -52.87 28.48
N PRO A 206 -45.55 -52.85 27.12
CA PRO A 206 -44.33 -52.77 26.31
C PRO A 206 -43.75 -51.35 26.28
N ARG A 207 -42.43 -51.26 26.43
CA ARG A 207 -41.65 -50.04 26.22
C ARG A 207 -41.74 -49.59 24.75
N TYR A 208 -42.20 -48.38 24.50
CA TYR A 208 -41.93 -47.68 23.24
C TYR A 208 -40.57 -46.99 23.34
N TYR A 209 -39.58 -47.52 22.62
CA TYR A 209 -38.37 -46.80 22.23
C TYR A 209 -38.62 -46.20 20.84
N TYR A 210 -38.41 -44.90 20.69
CA TYR A 210 -38.10 -44.32 19.38
C TYR A 210 -36.58 -44.13 19.32
N GLN A 211 -35.95 -44.77 18.33
CA GLN A 211 -34.68 -44.31 17.73
C GLN A 211 -35.00 -43.24 16.70
#